data_AF-N9DIG0-F1
#
_entry.id   AF-N9DIG0-F1
#
_cell.length_a   1.000
_cell.length_b   1.000
_cell.length_c   1.000
_cell.angle_alpha   90.00
_cell.angle_beta   90.00
_cell.angle_gamma   90.00
#
_symmetry.space_group_name_H-M   'P 1'
#
loop_
_entity.id
_entity.type
_entity.pdbx_description
1 polymer ?
#
loop_
_entity_poly.entity_id
_entity_poly.type
_entity_poly.pdbx_seq_one_letter_code
_entity_poly.pdbx_strand_id
1 'polypeptide(L)'
;MKKNFILSSILCGLCLAPFAASANDKVETVYNPQKYQQVCKGKSQGAPVSFAYRGIIWNGTCEPQFFASGKHAMIKGDEPELYNTCSSASGAASVTIGGTEVKGKCALGFMAPRPK
;
A
#
# COMPACT_ATOMS: atom_id res chain seq x y z
N MET A 1 -30.36 -58.39 -27.57
CA MET A 1 -30.26 -58.16 -26.11
C MET A 1 -30.09 -56.66 -25.84
N LYS A 2 -30.90 -56.13 -24.89
CA LYS A 2 -30.64 -54.99 -23.98
C LYS A 2 -30.33 -53.62 -24.65
N LYS A 3 -31.34 -52.78 -24.92
CA LYS A 3 -31.93 -51.74 -24.03
C LYS A 3 -30.84 -50.78 -23.51
N ASN A 4 -30.87 -49.50 -23.91
CA ASN A 4 -31.09 -48.36 -22.99
C ASN A 4 -30.64 -46.98 -23.51
N PHE A 5 -31.64 -46.09 -23.52
CA PHE A 5 -31.65 -44.68 -23.12
C PHE A 5 -30.90 -43.63 -23.96
N ILE A 6 -31.73 -42.90 -24.71
CA ILE A 6 -31.60 -41.50 -25.13
C ILE A 6 -31.09 -40.69 -23.93
N LEU A 7 -29.87 -40.16 -24.02
CA LEU A 7 -29.30 -39.26 -23.02
C LEU A 7 -29.78 -37.84 -23.32
N SER A 8 -30.54 -37.29 -22.39
CA SER A 8 -31.10 -35.94 -22.39
C SER A 8 -30.11 -34.86 -22.82
N SER A 9 -30.50 -34.13 -23.86
CA SER A 9 -30.26 -32.70 -23.99
C SER A 9 -30.77 -31.96 -22.74
N ILE A 10 -29.86 -31.37 -21.96
CA ILE A 10 -29.98 -30.07 -21.25
C ILE A 10 -28.58 -29.79 -20.69
N LEU A 11 -27.79 -28.97 -21.40
CA LEU A 11 -26.66 -28.25 -20.82
C LEU A 11 -26.76 -26.78 -21.26
N CYS A 12 -27.90 -26.16 -20.94
CA CYS A 12 -28.07 -24.71 -20.98
C CYS A 12 -28.10 -24.20 -19.54
N GLY A 13 -26.98 -24.42 -18.83
CA GLY A 13 -26.69 -23.74 -17.58
C GLY A 13 -25.84 -22.53 -17.90
N LEU A 14 -26.49 -21.43 -18.31
CA LEU A 14 -25.91 -20.10 -18.27
C LEU A 14 -25.50 -19.81 -16.82
N CYS A 15 -24.26 -20.16 -16.47
CA CYS A 15 -23.54 -19.44 -15.43
C CYS A 15 -22.63 -18.44 -16.15
N LEU A 16 -23.25 -17.43 -16.78
CA LEU A 16 -22.65 -16.11 -16.80
C LEU A 16 -22.57 -15.69 -15.33
N ALA A 17 -21.56 -16.20 -14.62
CA ALA A 17 -21.14 -15.55 -13.39
C ALA A 17 -20.90 -14.10 -13.81
N PRO A 18 -21.62 -13.12 -13.24
CA PRO A 18 -21.20 -11.76 -13.44
C PRO A 18 -19.78 -11.73 -12.90
N PHE A 19 -18.81 -11.52 -13.78
CA PHE A 19 -17.55 -10.88 -13.40
C PHE A 19 -17.85 -9.44 -12.98
N ALA A 20 -18.84 -9.24 -12.10
CA ALA A 20 -18.83 -8.18 -11.13
C ALA A 20 -17.90 -8.64 -10.00
N ALA A 21 -16.65 -8.99 -10.36
CA ALA A 21 -15.56 -8.55 -9.52
C ALA A 21 -15.76 -7.04 -9.49
N SER A 22 -16.15 -6.51 -8.34
CA SER A 22 -16.14 -5.09 -8.04
C SER A 22 -14.69 -4.61 -8.21
N ALA A 23 -14.31 -4.34 -9.45
CA ALA A 23 -12.97 -3.96 -9.83
C ALA A 23 -12.63 -2.52 -9.41
N ASN A 24 -13.48 -1.86 -8.60
CA ASN A 24 -13.30 -0.45 -8.34
C ASN A 24 -13.89 0.11 -7.01
N ASP A 25 -14.01 -0.68 -5.93
CA ASP A 25 -14.63 -0.12 -4.70
C ASP A 25 -13.82 -0.24 -3.41
N LYS A 26 -12.54 -0.59 -3.53
CA LYS A 26 -11.54 -0.21 -2.54
C LYS A 26 -10.24 0.10 -3.26
N VAL A 27 -10.07 1.35 -3.72
CA VAL A 27 -8.73 1.98 -3.69
C VAL A 27 -8.39 2.12 -2.21
N GLU A 28 -8.14 0.98 -1.58
CA GLU A 28 -7.57 0.86 -0.26
C GLU A 28 -6.21 1.53 -0.41
N THR A 29 -5.96 2.58 0.37
CA THR A 29 -4.72 3.36 0.30
C THR A 29 -3.53 2.39 0.20
N VAL A 30 -2.69 2.58 -0.83
CA VAL A 30 -1.51 1.71 -1.05
C VAL A 30 -0.43 1.96 0.00
N TYR A 31 -0.58 3.06 0.73
CA TYR A 31 0.27 3.44 1.84
C TYR A 31 0.24 2.41 2.95
N ASN A 32 1.42 1.84 3.23
CA ASN A 32 1.62 0.87 4.29
C ASN A 32 2.88 1.27 5.09
N PRO A 33 2.72 2.09 6.15
CA PRO A 33 3.86 2.61 6.91
C PRO A 33 4.68 1.49 7.56
N GLN A 34 4.01 0.42 8.02
CA GLN A 34 4.67 -0.73 8.62
C GLN A 34 5.57 -1.46 7.62
N LYS A 35 5.08 -1.67 6.39
CA LYS A 35 5.87 -2.29 5.31
C LYS A 35 7.05 -1.40 4.92
N TYR A 36 6.85 -0.09 4.82
CA TYR A 36 7.90 0.86 4.46
C TYR A 36 9.04 0.85 5.48
N GLN A 37 8.71 0.79 6.78
CA GLN A 37 9.72 0.63 7.83
C GLN A 37 10.37 -0.76 7.79
N GLN A 38 9.59 -1.82 7.55
CA GLN A 38 10.09 -3.19 7.52
C GLN A 38 11.16 -3.39 6.45
N VAL A 39 10.93 -2.91 5.22
CA VAL A 39 11.88 -3.10 4.11
C VAL A 39 13.16 -2.30 4.29
N CYS A 40 13.12 -1.24 5.11
CA CYS A 40 14.27 -0.39 5.43
C CYS A 40 14.94 -0.73 6.77
N LYS A 41 14.45 -1.74 7.50
CA LYS A 41 15.03 -2.14 8.77
C LYS A 41 16.48 -2.62 8.58
N GLY A 42 17.41 -2.00 9.31
CA GLY A 42 18.84 -2.31 9.26
C GLY A 42 19.56 -1.81 8.01
N LYS A 43 18.93 -0.98 7.19
CA LYS A 43 19.54 -0.34 6.02
C LYS A 43 19.95 1.10 6.34
N SER A 44 20.92 1.60 5.59
CA SER A 44 21.31 3.01 5.63
C SER A 44 20.40 3.88 4.76
N GLN A 45 20.41 5.19 4.99
CA GLN A 45 19.78 6.15 4.09
C GLN A 45 20.34 6.02 2.67
N GLY A 46 19.48 6.18 1.66
CA GLY A 46 19.81 6.04 0.25
C GLY A 46 19.95 4.60 -0.25
N ALA A 47 19.84 3.60 0.64
CA ALA A 47 19.97 2.21 0.25
C ALA A 47 18.84 1.81 -0.72
N PRO A 48 19.16 1.22 -1.89
CA PRO A 48 18.13 0.78 -2.82
C PRO A 48 17.34 -0.39 -2.22
N VAL A 49 16.03 -0.37 -2.44
CA VAL A 49 15.10 -1.41 -1.99
C VAL A 49 14.07 -1.69 -3.06
N SER A 50 13.67 -2.96 -3.13
CA SER A 50 12.59 -3.42 -3.99
C SER A 50 11.73 -4.43 -3.23
N PHE A 51 10.41 -4.33 -3.35
CA PHE A 51 9.49 -5.31 -2.77
C PHE A 51 8.19 -5.42 -3.55
N ALA A 52 7.57 -6.61 -3.51
CA ALA A 52 6.24 -6.84 -4.05
C ALA A 52 5.16 -6.49 -3.02
N TYR A 53 4.15 -5.73 -3.42
CA TYR A 53 2.96 -5.45 -2.62
C TYR A 53 1.75 -5.18 -3.51
N ARG A 54 0.63 -5.87 -3.23
CA ARG A 54 -0.61 -5.79 -4.01
C ARG A 54 -0.41 -5.94 -5.52
N GLY A 55 0.43 -6.91 -5.94
CA GLY A 55 0.70 -7.20 -7.35
C GLY A 55 1.62 -6.21 -8.07
N ILE A 56 2.16 -5.20 -7.38
CA ILE A 56 3.09 -4.21 -7.94
C ILE A 56 4.48 -4.43 -7.34
N ILE A 57 5.53 -4.29 -8.17
CA ILE A 57 6.92 -4.19 -7.71
C ILE A 57 7.24 -2.73 -7.43
N TRP A 58 7.53 -2.44 -6.17
CA TRP A 58 7.89 -1.12 -5.67
C TRP A 58 9.40 -0.99 -5.64
N ASN A 59 9.96 -0.10 -6.46
CA ASN A 59 11.40 0.19 -6.49
C ASN A 59 11.64 1.59 -5.94
N GLY A 60 12.70 1.76 -5.15
CA GLY A 60 13.03 3.05 -4.53
C GLY A 60 14.20 2.95 -3.56
N THR A 61 14.29 3.89 -2.64
CA THR A 61 15.37 3.97 -1.64
C THR A 61 14.81 4.07 -0.22
N CYS A 62 15.65 3.81 0.77
CA CYS A 62 15.34 4.08 2.16
C CYS A 62 15.67 5.52 2.50
N GLU A 63 14.65 6.32 2.82
CA GLU A 63 14.80 7.74 3.14
C GLU A 63 14.12 8.08 4.48
N PRO A 64 14.54 9.17 5.14
CA PRO A 64 13.83 9.71 6.29
C PRO A 64 12.37 10.02 5.96
N GLN A 65 11.45 9.45 6.73
CA GLN A 65 10.02 9.67 6.58
C GLN A 65 9.32 9.82 7.92
N PHE A 66 8.21 10.57 7.88
CA PHE A 66 7.33 10.72 9.02
C PHE A 66 6.39 9.52 9.16
N PHE A 67 6.34 8.97 10.36
CA PHE A 67 5.41 7.90 10.75
C PHE A 67 4.58 8.37 11.93
N ALA A 68 3.28 8.52 11.71
CA ALA A 68 2.38 8.93 12.77
C ALA A 68 2.30 7.92 13.91
N SER A 69 2.12 8.45 15.11
CA SER A 69 1.96 7.72 16.35
C SER A 69 0.50 7.80 16.77
N GLY A 70 -0.31 6.81 16.38
CA GLY A 70 -1.71 6.70 16.83
C GLY A 70 -2.66 6.10 15.79
N LYS A 71 -3.78 5.54 16.25
CA LYS A 71 -4.80 4.89 15.42
C LYS A 71 -5.66 5.86 14.57
N HIS A 72 -5.47 7.18 14.75
CA HIS A 72 -6.30 8.23 14.13
C HIS A 72 -5.56 9.14 13.15
N ALA A 73 -4.30 8.85 12.85
CA ALA A 73 -3.63 9.54 11.76
C ALA A 73 -4.14 8.95 10.44
N MET A 74 -5.24 9.48 9.92
CA MET A 74 -5.76 9.17 8.58
C MET A 74 -4.84 9.75 7.50
N ILE A 75 -3.56 9.34 7.53
CA ILE A 75 -2.54 9.72 6.57
C ILE A 75 -2.66 8.80 5.35
N LYS A 76 -2.81 9.40 4.18
CA LYS A 76 -2.80 8.75 2.87
C LYS A 76 -1.39 8.43 2.39
N GLY A 77 -0.37 9.12 2.91
CA GLY A 77 1.05 8.92 2.62
C GLY A 77 1.58 9.76 1.46
N ASP A 78 0.71 10.47 0.75
CA ASP A 78 1.03 11.36 -0.37
C ASP A 78 0.85 12.85 -0.03
N GLU A 79 0.56 13.16 1.23
CA GLU A 79 0.44 14.53 1.71
C GLU A 79 1.78 15.28 1.56
N PRO A 80 1.78 16.46 0.93
CA PRO A 80 3.01 17.21 0.69
C PRO A 80 3.70 17.66 1.99
N GLU A 81 2.94 17.85 3.07
CA GLU A 81 3.45 18.26 4.38
C GLU A 81 4.42 17.22 4.97
N LEU A 82 4.23 15.93 4.64
CA LEU A 82 5.06 14.82 5.14
C LEU A 82 6.48 14.85 4.56
N TYR A 83 6.64 15.38 3.35
CA TYR A 83 7.88 15.27 2.59
C TYR A 83 9.03 16.05 3.21
N ASN A 84 8.73 17.15 3.88
CA ASN A 84 9.72 18.02 4.51
C ASN A 84 9.71 17.91 6.04
N THR A 85 8.90 17.01 6.61
CA THR A 85 8.81 16.86 8.08
C THR A 85 10.09 16.27 8.66
N CYS A 86 10.75 15.37 7.93
CA CYS A 86 11.91 14.64 8.41
C CYS A 86 13.18 14.99 7.63
N SER A 87 14.11 15.67 8.30
CA SER A 87 15.48 15.91 7.80
C SER A 87 16.46 14.80 8.22
N SER A 88 16.08 13.95 9.17
CA SER A 88 16.91 12.86 9.69
C SER A 88 16.09 11.59 9.95
N ALA A 89 16.78 10.45 10.03
CA ALA A 89 16.19 9.13 10.19
C ALA A 89 15.67 8.80 11.61
N SER A 90 15.66 9.76 12.54
CA SER A 90 15.22 9.52 13.92
C SER A 90 14.76 10.81 14.60
N GLY A 91 13.85 10.68 15.54
CA GLY A 91 13.36 11.79 16.36
C GLY A 91 11.85 11.82 16.47
N ALA A 92 11.35 12.41 17.56
CA ALA A 92 9.94 12.77 17.64
C ALA A 92 9.64 13.89 16.64
N ALA A 93 8.47 13.84 16.01
CA ALA A 93 8.05 14.84 15.03
C ALA A 93 6.54 15.08 15.14
N SER A 94 6.09 16.24 14.67
CA SER A 94 4.67 16.49 14.39
C SER A 94 4.53 17.23 13.07
N VAL A 95 3.38 17.05 12.44
CA VAL A 95 3.01 17.65 11.15
C VAL A 95 1.56 18.10 11.22
N THR A 96 1.26 19.26 10.66
CA THR A 96 -0.12 19.75 10.57
C THR A 96 -0.70 19.40 9.22
N ILE A 97 -1.71 18.53 9.19
CA ILE A 97 -2.40 18.10 7.96
C ILE A 97 -3.86 18.56 8.06
N GLY A 98 -4.31 19.38 7.11
CA GLY A 98 -5.69 19.89 7.10
C GLY A 98 -6.09 20.63 8.39
N GLY A 99 -5.15 21.37 9.01
CA GLY A 99 -5.37 22.10 10.26
C GLY A 99 -5.35 21.25 11.53
N THR A 100 -5.12 19.94 11.42
CA THR A 100 -4.99 19.03 12.57
C THR A 100 -3.53 18.67 12.79
N GLU A 101 -3.02 18.86 14.01
CA GLU A 101 -1.68 18.40 14.38
C GLU A 101 -1.67 16.87 14.52
N VAL A 102 -0.77 16.22 13.79
CA VAL A 102 -0.52 14.78 13.85
C VAL A 102 0.86 14.54 14.45
N LYS A 103 0.90 13.86 15.59
CA LYS A 103 2.15 13.48 16.26
C LYS A 103 2.69 12.17 15.70
N GLY A 104 4.02 12.03 15.68
CA GLY A 104 4.69 10.88 15.10
C GLY A 104 6.17 10.85 15.42
N LYS A 105 6.91 10.18 14.55
CA LYS A 105 8.36 10.09 14.60
C LYS A 105 8.95 10.04 13.21
N CYS A 106 10.18 10.51 13.07
CA CYS A 106 10.99 10.25 11.90
C CYS A 106 11.66 8.87 12.03
N ALA A 107 11.63 8.11 10.95
CA ALA A 107 12.35 6.84 10.80
C ALA A 107 12.74 6.63 9.33
N LEU A 108 13.64 5.68 9.04
CA LEU A 108 13.84 5.24 7.66
C LEU A 108 12.61 4.47 7.14
N GLY A 109 12.20 4.82 5.93
CA GLY A 109 11.12 4.16 5.22
C GLY A 109 11.37 4.12 3.72
N PHE A 110 10.71 3.20 3.03
CA PHE A 110 10.69 3.15 1.57
C PHE A 110 10.13 4.43 0.95
N MET A 111 10.89 5.09 0.09
CA MET A 111 10.45 6.19 -0.74
C MET A 111 10.63 5.85 -2.22
N ALA A 112 9.57 6.01 -3.01
CA ALA A 112 9.64 5.88 -4.46
C ALA A 112 10.48 7.03 -5.07
N PRO A 113 11.19 6.80 -6.19
CA PRO A 113 11.91 7.85 -6.91
C PRO A 113 10.95 8.98 -7.29
N ARG A 114 11.39 10.22 -7.09
CA ARG A 114 10.63 11.41 -7.48
C ARG A 114 11.41 12.22 -8.50
N PRO A 115 10.74 12.87 -9.46
CA PRO A 115 11.38 13.88 -10.30
C PRO A 115 12.03 14.94 -9.41
N LYS A 116 13.21 15.41 -9.82
CA LYS A 116 13.90 16.55 -9.20
C LYS A 116 13.54 17.83 -9.93
#